data_AF-A0A5S9MBA8-F1
#
_entry.id   AF-A0A5S9MBA8-F1
#
_cell.length_a   1.000
_cell.length_b   1.000
_cell.length_c   1.000
_cell.angle_alpha   90.00
_cell.angle_beta   90.00
_cell.angle_gamma   90.00
#
_symmetry.space_group_name_H-M   'P 1'
#
loop_
_entity.id
_entity.type
_entity.pdbx_description
1 polymer ?
#
loop_
_entity_poly.entity_id
_entity_poly.type
_entity_poly.pdbx_seq_one_letter_code
_entity_poly.pdbx_strand_id
1 'polypeptide(L)'
;MNLRFNNKTLTNLGYDFVTYQGGVLVKTTKPLDTLEDLAKLSKKESLVPQQLSLYRPRLEDVFFQLTGTDLRDQLQKNALYE
;
A
#
# COMPACT_ATOMS: atom_id res chain seq x y z
N MET A 1 -8.42 14.77 12.70
CA MET A 1 -7.32 13.96 13.27
C MET A 1 -7.23 12.68 12.46
N ASN A 2 -6.21 12.52 11.62
CA ASN A 2 -6.05 11.33 10.78
C ASN A 2 -5.44 10.19 11.60
N LEU A 3 -6.27 9.28 12.08
CA LEU A 3 -5.84 8.09 12.83
C LEU A 3 -5.28 7.08 11.81
N ARG A 4 -3.96 7.01 11.70
CA ARG A 4 -3.23 6.08 10.80
C ARG A 4 -2.51 5.04 11.62
N PHE A 5 -2.37 3.82 11.08
CA PHE A 5 -1.53 2.81 11.70
C PHE A 5 -0.13 3.38 11.92
N ASN A 6 0.36 3.30 13.16
CA ASN A 6 1.73 3.69 13.47
C ASN A 6 2.67 2.62 12.91
N ASN A 7 3.68 3.04 12.14
CA ASN A 7 4.71 2.15 11.60
C ASN A 7 5.35 1.28 12.69
N LYS A 8 5.56 1.81 13.91
CA LYS A 8 6.10 1.04 15.04
C LYS A 8 5.21 -0.14 15.43
N THR A 9 3.89 0.04 15.42
CA THR A 9 2.94 -1.02 15.76
C THR A 9 2.99 -2.15 14.72
N LEU A 10 3.00 -1.79 13.43
CA LEU A 10 3.07 -2.76 12.35
C LEU A 10 4.41 -3.53 12.35
N THR A 11 5.53 -2.84 12.62
CA THR A 11 6.84 -3.48 12.76
C THR A 11 6.86 -4.45 13.95
N ASN A 12 6.30 -4.07 15.10
CA ASN A 12 6.24 -4.94 16.28
C ASN A 12 5.38 -6.20 16.06
N LEU A 13 4.37 -6.10 15.18
CA LEU A 13 3.53 -7.24 14.77
C LEU A 13 4.17 -8.08 13.65
N GLY A 14 5.34 -7.68 13.14
CA GLY A 14 6.08 -8.43 12.13
C GLY A 14 5.52 -8.29 10.71
N TYR A 15 4.68 -7.28 10.43
CA TYR A 15 4.21 -7.03 9.08
C TYR A 15 5.33 -6.46 8.19
N ASP A 16 5.47 -7.01 6.98
CA ASP A 16 6.22 -6.37 5.90
C ASP A 16 5.31 -5.34 5.22
N PHE A 17 5.72 -4.07 5.22
CA PHE A 17 4.91 -3.00 4.66
C PHE A 17 5.74 -1.88 4.05
N VAL A 18 5.10 -1.14 3.15
CA VAL A 18 5.66 0.09 2.56
C VAL A 18 4.68 1.24 2.72
N THR A 19 5.20 2.46 2.82
CA THR A 19 4.36 3.66 2.76
C THR A 19 3.88 3.87 1.33
N TYR A 20 2.60 4.20 1.16
CA TYR A 20 2.01 4.38 -0.16
C TYR A 20 0.87 5.39 -0.09
N GLN A 21 0.96 6.46 -0.87
CA GLN A 21 -0.11 7.48 -1.03
C GLN A 21 -0.71 7.96 0.31
N GLY A 22 0.15 8.19 1.32
CA GLY A 22 -0.30 8.64 2.65
C GLY A 22 -0.91 7.55 3.55
N GLY A 23 -0.94 6.30 3.09
CA GLY A 23 -1.28 5.11 3.85
C GLY A 23 -0.13 4.10 3.88
N VAL A 24 -0.50 2.84 4.08
CA VAL A 24 0.44 1.72 4.20
C VAL A 24 -0.07 0.55 3.34
N LEU A 25 0.83 -0.05 2.55
CA LEU A 25 0.58 -1.32 1.87
C LEU A 25 1.28 -2.43 2.64
N VAL A 26 0.51 -3.36 3.20
CA VAL A 26 1.01 -4.56 3.88
C VAL A 26 1.14 -5.68 2.85
N LYS A 27 2.33 -6.25 2.73
CA LYS A 27 2.59 -7.42 1.88
C LYS A 27 2.21 -8.68 2.65
N THR A 28 1.46 -9.56 1.99
CA THR A 28 0.98 -10.79 2.63
C THR A 28 0.65 -11.85 1.58
N THR A 29 0.84 -13.12 1.94
CA THR A 29 0.38 -14.28 1.18
C THR A 29 -1.02 -14.73 1.60
N LYS A 30 -1.57 -14.17 2.70
CA LYS A 30 -2.87 -14.49 3.29
C LYS A 30 -3.73 -13.23 3.41
N PRO A 31 -4.26 -12.70 2.29
CA PRO A 31 -4.86 -11.38 2.24
C PRO A 31 -6.09 -11.21 3.15
N LEU A 32 -6.96 -12.23 3.23
CA LEU A 32 -8.17 -12.15 4.06
C LEU A 32 -7.85 -12.20 5.56
N ASP A 33 -7.00 -13.13 5.99
CA ASP A 33 -6.57 -13.23 7.39
C ASP A 33 -5.88 -11.94 7.84
N THR A 34 -5.00 -11.40 6.99
CA THR A 34 -4.29 -10.13 7.28
C THR A 34 -5.26 -8.96 7.36
N LEU A 35 -6.27 -8.89 6.48
CA LEU A 35 -7.29 -7.85 6.51
C LEU A 35 -8.10 -7.92 7.80
N GLU A 36 -8.50 -9.12 8.23
CA GLU A 36 -9.23 -9.34 9.48
C GLU A 36 -8.41 -8.89 10.68
N ASP A 37 -7.13 -9.27 10.75
CA ASP A 37 -6.23 -8.87 11.83
C ASP A 37 -6.07 -7.35 11.91
N LEU A 38 -5.89 -6.69 10.77
CA LEU A 38 -5.79 -5.23 10.71
C LEU A 38 -7.10 -4.53 11.10
N ALA A 39 -8.25 -5.11 10.75
CA ALA A 39 -9.55 -4.60 11.18
C ALA A 39 -9.73 -4.72 12.70
N LYS A 40 -9.36 -5.87 13.28
CA LYS A 40 -9.37 -6.09 14.74
C LYS A 40 -8.42 -5.14 15.46
N LEU A 41 -7.21 -4.96 14.92
CA LEU A 41 -6.22 -4.02 15.45
C LEU A 41 -6.73 -2.59 15.42
N SER A 42 -7.36 -2.17 14.31
CA SER A 42 -7.98 -0.85 14.19
C SER A 42 -8.99 -0.62 15.30
N LYS A 43 -9.87 -1.60 15.54
CA LYS A 43 -10.87 -1.52 16.61
C LYS A 43 -10.22 -1.44 18.01
N LYS A 44 -9.21 -2.27 18.27
CA LYS A 44 -8.48 -2.32 19.55
C LYS A 44 -7.79 -0.99 19.86
N GLU A 45 -7.14 -0.40 18.88
CA GLU A 45 -6.38 0.85 19.04
C GLU A 45 -7.24 2.11 18.82
N SER A 46 -8.56 1.96 18.69
CA SER A 46 -9.50 3.04 18.35
C SER A 46 -9.11 3.81 17.10
N LEU A 47 -8.49 3.12 16.14
CA LEU A 47 -8.13 3.63 14.83
C LEU A 47 -9.33 3.51 13.88
N VAL A 48 -9.67 4.61 13.20
CA VAL A 48 -10.71 4.62 12.16
C VAL A 48 -10.02 4.84 10.82
N PRO A 49 -9.59 3.78 10.11
CA PRO A 49 -8.96 3.93 8.81
C PRO A 49 -9.98 4.52 7.81
N GLN A 50 -9.52 5.46 7.00
CA GLN A 50 -10.35 6.03 5.91
C GLN A 50 -10.73 4.96 4.88
N GLN A 51 -9.83 3.99 4.66
CA GLN A 51 -10.03 2.87 3.77
C GLN A 51 -9.24 1.66 4.27
N LEU A 52 -9.84 0.48 4.14
CA LEU A 52 -9.18 -0.81 4.31
C LEU A 52 -9.61 -1.70 3.15
N SER A 53 -8.67 -2.07 2.27
CA SER A 53 -8.98 -2.77 1.02
C SER A 53 -7.90 -3.77 0.65
N LEU A 54 -8.30 -4.87 0.04
CA LEU A 54 -7.37 -5.77 -0.62
C LEU A 54 -6.81 -5.10 -1.88
N TYR A 55 -5.51 -5.21 -2.05
CA TYR A 55 -4.81 -4.66 -3.20
C TYR A 55 -4.01 -5.77 -3.87
N ARG A 56 -4.29 -5.99 -5.16
CA ARG A 56 -3.46 -6.83 -6.02
C ARG A 56 -2.63 -5.90 -6.91
N PRO A 57 -1.31 -5.82 -6.72
CA PRO A 57 -0.47 -5.00 -7.58
C PRO A 57 -0.58 -5.51 -9.02
N ARG A 58 -0.73 -4.58 -9.98
CA ARG A 58 -0.68 -4.91 -11.40
C ARG A 58 0.78 -5.02 -11.84
N LEU A 59 1.01 -5.69 -12.96
CA LEU A 59 2.34 -5.82 -13.52
C LEU A 59 2.98 -4.46 -13.78
N GLU A 60 2.19 -3.49 -14.27
CA GLU A 60 2.63 -2.11 -14.48
C GLU A 60 3.12 -1.46 -13.18
N ASP A 61 2.41 -1.64 -12.06
CA ASP A 61 2.77 -1.05 -10.78
C ASP A 61 4.11 -1.62 -10.26
N VAL A 62 4.34 -2.92 -10.48
CA VAL A 62 5.61 -3.59 -10.16
C VAL A 62 6.73 -3.12 -11.08
N PHE A 63 6.43 -3.01 -12.38
CA PHE A 63 7.38 -2.57 -13.40
C PHE A 63 7.84 -1.13 -13.13
N PHE A 64 6.94 -0.21 -12.80
CA PHE A 64 7.30 1.17 -12.46
C PHE A 64 8.10 1.28 -11.16
N GLN A 65 7.82 0.43 -10.16
CA GLN A 65 8.65 0.36 -8.95
C GLN A 65 10.09 -0.09 -9.25
N LEU A 66 10.27 -1.02 -10.19
CA LEU A 66 11.58 -1.57 -10.55
C LEU A 66 12.39 -0.68 -11.49
N THR A 67 11.71 0.00 -12.42
CA THR A 67 12.36 0.76 -13.51
C THR A 67 12.50 2.24 -13.21
N GLY A 68 11.84 2.75 -12.16
CA GLY A 68 11.78 4.17 -11.88
C GLY A 68 10.84 4.91 -12.84
N THR A 69 10.49 6.14 -12.49
CA THR A 69 9.55 7.00 -13.24
C THR A 69 10.04 7.39 -14.63
N ASP A 70 11.32 7.19 -14.97
CA ASP A 70 11.93 7.63 -16.23
C ASP A 70 11.25 7.03 -17.47
N LEU A 71 10.80 5.77 -17.41
CA LEU A 71 10.09 5.16 -18.54
C LEU A 71 8.68 5.74 -18.74
N ARG A 72 8.04 6.19 -17.66
CA ARG A 72 6.69 6.78 -17.70
C ARG A 72 6.70 8.10 -18.48
N ASP A 73 7.71 8.92 -18.22
CA ASP A 73 7.84 10.24 -18.85
C ASP A 73 8.18 10.11 -20.33
N GLN A 74 8.98 9.10 -20.72
CA GLN A 74 9.29 8.80 -22.12
C GLN A 74 8.07 8.29 -22.91
N LEU A 75 7.25 7.40 -22.31
CA LEU A 75 6.06 6.87 -22.97
C LEU A 75 4.96 7.93 -23.16
N GLN A 76 4.76 8.83 -22.18
CA GLN A 76 3.84 9.96 -22.34
C GLN A 76 4.29 10.94 -23.42
N LYS A 77 5.60 11.15 -23.57
CA LYS A 77 6.15 12.04 -24.59
C LYS A 77 5.85 11.54 -26.00
N ASN A 78 5.99 10.23 -26.24
CA ASN A 78 5.77 9.65 -27.56
C ASN A 78 4.28 9.60 -27.96
N ALA A 79 3.36 9.44 -27.00
CA ALA A 79 1.92 9.44 -27.27
C ALA A 79 1.32 10.83 -27.64
N LEU A 80 2.10 11.91 -27.51
CA LEU A 80 1.71 13.27 -27.89
C LEU A 80 2.23 13.70 -29.27
N TYR A 81 2.99 12.82 -29.95
CA TYR A 81 3.54 13.07 -31.30
C TYR A 81 2.99 12.08 -32.35
N GLU A 82 1.90 11.37 -32.05
CA GLU A 82 1.09 10.63 -33.03
C GLU A 82 -0.28 11.27 -33.24
#